data_AF-A0A7X6PHA8-F1
#
_entry.id   AF-A0A7X6PHA8-F1
#
_cell.length_a   1.000
_cell.length_b   1.000
_cell.length_c   1.000
_cell.angle_alpha   90.00
_cell.angle_beta   90.00
_cell.angle_gamma   90.00
#
_symmetry.space_group_name_H-M   'P 1'
#
loop_
_entity.id
_entity.type
_entity.pdbx_description
1 polymer ?
#
loop_
_entity_poly.entity_id
_entity_poly.type
_entity_poly.pdbx_seq_one_letter_code
_entity_poly.pdbx_strand_id
1 'polypeptide(L)'
;SKRSSHGNAFFTGFGKNRRIVFFDTLLNKLGANEIEAIMAHELGHFKHKHIIKRMAFMVLGSFVFFALLGYVSDKSWFYQGLGVSLPSHGDYHALTLVLFALVLPTFTFWLTPLNSRLSRRDEFQADAFAAQHSDANDLISALVKLYDDNASTLTPDPAYSAYYDSHPPATIRIRHLKGLMGAQP
;
A
#
# COMPACT_ATOMS: atom_id res chain seq x y z
N SER A 1 -17.64 16.71 1.66
CA SER A 1 -17.31 15.54 0.83
C SER A 1 -18.46 15.14 -0.10
N LYS A 2 -18.19 14.91 -1.40
CA LYS A 2 -19.17 14.48 -2.43
C LYS A 2 -18.99 13.02 -2.90
N ARG A 3 -17.96 12.31 -2.44
CA ARG A 3 -17.59 10.96 -2.96
C ARG A 3 -17.33 9.89 -1.90
N SER A 4 -16.95 10.24 -0.66
CA SER A 4 -16.74 9.28 0.43
C SER A 4 -16.68 9.99 1.80
N SER A 5 -17.25 9.41 2.84
CA SER A 5 -17.14 9.91 4.23
C SER A 5 -15.75 9.70 4.86
N HIS A 6 -14.84 8.97 4.20
CA HIS A 6 -13.55 8.60 4.77
C HIS A 6 -12.61 9.81 4.82
N GLY A 7 -12.00 10.04 5.98
CA GLY A 7 -10.92 11.00 6.15
C GLY A 7 -9.62 10.48 5.55
N ASN A 8 -8.94 11.28 4.75
CA ASN A 8 -7.61 10.95 4.24
C ASN A 8 -6.74 12.21 4.13
N ALA A 9 -5.43 12.03 4.11
CA ALA A 9 -4.46 13.06 3.79
C ALA A 9 -3.38 12.42 2.93
N PHE A 10 -2.92 13.10 1.88
CA PHE A 10 -1.84 12.57 1.06
C PHE A 10 -0.95 13.66 0.49
N PHE A 11 0.31 13.29 0.25
CA PHE A 11 1.28 14.11 -0.46
C PHE A 11 1.15 13.94 -1.97
N THR A 12 1.20 15.06 -2.70
CA THR A 12 1.19 15.07 -4.17
C THR A 12 2.22 16.06 -4.72
N GLY A 13 2.59 15.89 -5.99
CA GLY A 13 3.52 16.78 -6.69
C GLY A 13 4.92 16.20 -6.89
N PHE A 14 5.66 16.76 -7.85
CA PHE A 14 6.95 16.25 -8.33
C PHE A 14 8.10 17.21 -8.00
N GLY A 15 9.25 16.65 -7.62
CA GLY A 15 10.46 17.43 -7.34
C GLY A 15 10.28 18.44 -6.20
N LYS A 16 10.50 19.72 -6.48
CA LYS A 16 10.40 20.82 -5.50
C LYS A 16 8.95 21.29 -5.27
N ASN A 17 8.02 20.95 -6.16
CA ASN A 17 6.63 21.41 -6.10
C ASN A 17 5.74 20.36 -5.45
N ARG A 18 5.90 20.18 -4.13
CA ARG A 18 5.12 19.22 -3.34
C ARG A 18 4.00 19.95 -2.60
N ARG A 19 2.82 19.33 -2.53
CA ARG A 19 1.62 19.82 -1.85
C ARG A 19 1.09 18.73 -0.93
N ILE A 20 0.51 19.15 0.18
CA ILE A 20 -0.21 18.29 1.11
C ILE A 20 -1.69 18.55 0.88
N VAL A 21 -2.46 17.50 0.67
CA VAL A 21 -3.91 17.57 0.48
C VAL A 21 -4.59 16.96 1.69
N PHE A 22 -5.42 17.74 2.37
CA PHE A 22 -6.28 17.28 3.46
C PHE A 22 -7.72 17.17 2.99
N PHE A 23 -8.42 16.13 3.43
CA PHE A 23 -9.84 16.00 3.20
C PHE A 23 -10.60 16.84 4.24
N ASP A 24 -11.68 17.47 3.82
CA ASP A 24 -12.57 18.24 4.68
C ASP A 24 -13.14 17.39 5.83
N THR A 25 -13.42 16.12 5.56
CA THR A 25 -13.85 15.12 6.56
C THR A 25 -12.82 14.88 7.66
N LEU A 26 -11.53 14.91 7.33
CA LEU A 26 -10.44 14.71 8.28
C LEU A 26 -10.26 15.94 9.17
N LEU A 27 -10.28 17.14 8.56
CA LEU A 27 -10.14 18.41 9.28
C LEU A 27 -11.30 18.68 10.26
N ASN A 28 -12.51 18.20 9.94
CA ASN A 28 -13.68 18.39 10.80
C ASN A 28 -13.73 17.43 12.00
N LYS A 29 -12.92 16.36 12.01
CA LYS A 29 -12.99 15.30 13.03
C LYS A 29 -11.76 15.22 13.92
N LEU A 30 -10.63 15.69 13.43
CA LEU A 30 -9.37 15.67 14.16
C LEU A 30 -9.04 17.05 14.72
N GLY A 31 -8.51 17.08 15.93
CA GLY A 31 -7.94 18.27 16.53
C GLY A 31 -6.64 18.68 15.84
N ALA A 32 -6.19 19.91 16.09
CA ALA A 32 -4.96 20.44 15.47
C ALA A 32 -3.73 19.55 15.76
N ASN A 33 -3.57 19.07 16.98
CA ASN A 33 -2.44 18.22 17.36
C ASN A 33 -2.53 16.82 16.72
N GLU A 34 -3.72 16.27 16.56
CA GLU A 34 -3.94 14.99 15.86
C GLU A 34 -3.60 15.11 14.37
N ILE A 35 -3.94 16.25 13.76
CA ILE A 35 -3.55 16.57 12.39
C ILE A 35 -2.03 16.68 12.29
N GLU A 36 -1.38 17.37 13.24
CA GLU A 36 0.08 17.47 13.30
C GLU A 36 0.75 16.08 13.40
N ALA A 37 0.21 15.19 14.23
CA ALA A 37 0.73 13.84 14.41
C ALA A 37 0.58 12.97 13.14
N ILE A 38 -0.56 13.04 12.45
CA ILE A 38 -0.74 12.41 11.13
C ILE A 38 0.24 13.00 10.13
N MET A 39 0.44 14.32 10.14
CA MET A 39 1.38 14.96 9.25
C MET A 39 2.81 14.51 9.48
N ALA A 40 3.21 14.31 10.74
CA ALA A 40 4.49 13.72 11.07
C ALA A 40 4.60 12.29 10.51
N HIS A 41 3.55 11.47 10.61
CA HIS A 41 3.51 10.12 10.01
C HIS A 41 3.70 10.15 8.49
N GLU A 42 2.94 10.99 7.78
CA GLU A 42 3.06 11.14 6.33
C GLU A 42 4.44 11.68 5.90
N LEU A 43 5.04 12.59 6.67
CA LEU A 43 6.43 13.02 6.49
C LEU A 43 7.42 11.88 6.74
N GLY A 44 7.09 10.93 7.61
CA GLY A 44 7.84 9.69 7.80
C GLY A 44 7.90 8.85 6.53
N HIS A 45 6.80 8.72 5.79
CA HIS A 45 6.80 8.06 4.47
C HIS A 45 7.70 8.76 3.47
N PHE A 46 7.68 10.09 3.49
CA PHE A 46 8.53 10.90 2.64
C PHE A 46 10.02 10.75 2.99
N LYS A 47 10.36 10.85 4.28
CA LYS A 47 11.73 10.72 4.81
C LYS A 47 12.38 9.40 4.40
N HIS A 48 11.63 8.30 4.50
CA HIS A 48 12.10 6.96 4.17
C HIS A 48 11.95 6.59 2.69
N LYS A 49 11.49 7.53 1.85
CA LYS A 49 11.33 7.38 0.40
C LYS A 49 10.45 6.19 0.01
N HIS A 50 9.39 5.90 0.78
CA HIS A 50 8.52 4.75 0.55
C HIS A 50 7.90 4.76 -0.86
N ILE A 51 7.40 5.91 -1.32
CA ILE A 51 6.83 6.05 -2.66
C ILE A 51 7.86 5.79 -3.76
N ILE A 52 9.09 6.32 -3.61
CA ILE A 52 10.16 6.12 -4.61
C ILE A 52 10.56 4.64 -4.67
N LYS A 53 10.67 3.96 -3.53
CA LYS A 53 10.94 2.51 -3.48
C LYS A 53 9.83 1.74 -4.20
N ARG A 54 8.56 2.05 -3.93
CA ARG A 54 7.40 1.40 -4.58
C ARG A 54 7.37 1.67 -6.09
N MET A 55 7.67 2.90 -6.52
CA MET A 55 7.81 3.23 -7.95
C MET A 55 8.93 2.43 -8.61
N ALA A 56 10.10 2.33 -7.98
CA ALA A 56 11.20 1.52 -8.49
C ALA A 56 10.82 0.03 -8.62
N PHE A 57 10.15 -0.52 -7.61
CA PHE A 57 9.62 -1.89 -7.67
C PHE A 57 8.59 -2.08 -8.79
N MET A 58 7.68 -1.11 -9.00
CA MET A 58 6.71 -1.17 -10.11
C MET A 58 7.40 -1.10 -11.48
N VAL A 59 8.41 -0.25 -11.64
CA VAL A 59 9.19 -0.16 -12.90
C VAL A 59 9.95 -1.47 -13.15
N LEU A 60 10.64 -2.02 -12.15
CA LEU A 60 11.32 -3.30 -12.30
C LEU A 60 10.32 -4.43 -12.61
N GLY A 61 9.17 -4.43 -11.93
CA GLY A 61 8.09 -5.37 -12.18
C GLY A 61 7.53 -5.28 -13.60
N SER A 62 7.44 -4.09 -14.19
CA SER A 62 6.98 -3.94 -15.57
C SER A 62 8.00 -4.47 -16.58
N PHE A 63 9.31 -4.30 -16.35
CA PHE A 63 10.33 -4.95 -17.17
C PHE A 63 10.23 -6.48 -17.11
N VAL A 64 10.05 -7.05 -15.92
CA VAL A 64 9.84 -8.49 -15.77
C VAL A 64 8.55 -8.94 -16.47
N PHE A 65 7.46 -8.20 -16.31
CA PHE A 65 6.19 -8.46 -16.99
C PHE A 65 6.37 -8.52 -18.52
N PHE A 66 6.98 -7.49 -19.12
CA PHE A 66 7.15 -7.43 -20.57
C PHE A 66 8.17 -8.45 -21.08
N ALA A 67 9.24 -8.73 -20.32
CA ALA A 67 10.21 -9.78 -20.66
C ALA A 67 9.56 -11.17 -20.66
N LEU A 68 8.74 -11.49 -19.65
CA LEU A 68 8.00 -12.75 -19.59
C LEU A 68 6.95 -12.85 -20.69
N LEU A 69 6.19 -11.77 -20.93
CA LEU A 69 5.21 -11.71 -22.00
C LEU A 69 5.85 -11.95 -23.37
N GLY A 70 6.97 -11.28 -23.65
CA GLY A 70 7.75 -11.49 -24.87
C GLY A 70 8.38 -12.88 -24.95
N TYR A 71 8.77 -13.47 -23.82
CA TYR A 71 9.28 -14.84 -23.79
C TYR A 71 8.20 -15.88 -24.16
N VAL A 72 6.97 -15.73 -23.62
CA VAL A 72 5.89 -16.69 -23.85
C VAL A 72 5.13 -16.46 -25.15
N SER A 73 5.25 -15.28 -25.78
CA SER A 73 4.51 -14.96 -27.01
C SER A 73 4.72 -15.99 -28.10
N ASP A 74 5.94 -16.51 -28.23
CA ASP A 74 6.30 -17.43 -29.31
C ASP A 74 6.29 -18.91 -28.87
N LYS A 75 5.71 -19.21 -27.70
CA LYS A 75 5.73 -20.55 -27.11
C LYS A 75 4.38 -21.23 -27.26
N SER A 76 4.31 -22.23 -28.15
CA SER A 76 3.11 -23.04 -28.35
C SER A 76 2.59 -23.70 -27.07
N TRP A 77 3.48 -24.13 -26.17
CA TRP A 77 3.11 -24.74 -24.89
C TRP A 77 2.27 -23.82 -24.00
N PHE A 78 2.48 -22.50 -24.07
CA PHE A 78 1.73 -21.53 -23.26
C PHE A 78 0.25 -21.53 -23.64
N TYR A 79 -0.05 -21.52 -24.94
CA TYR A 79 -1.42 -21.54 -25.45
C TYR A 79 -2.06 -22.91 -25.28
N GLN A 80 -1.34 -23.97 -25.65
CA GLN A 80 -1.85 -25.35 -25.55
C GLN A 80 -2.11 -25.75 -24.10
N GLY A 81 -1.24 -25.35 -23.16
CA GLY A 81 -1.43 -25.57 -21.73
C GLY A 81 -2.64 -24.86 -21.14
N LEU A 82 -3.13 -23.82 -21.82
CA LEU A 82 -4.37 -23.10 -21.49
C LEU A 82 -5.58 -23.58 -22.30
N GLY A 83 -5.44 -24.65 -23.09
CA GLY A 83 -6.51 -25.19 -23.92
C GLY A 83 -6.85 -24.31 -25.13
N VAL A 84 -5.96 -23.39 -25.52
CA VAL A 84 -6.18 -22.47 -26.63
C VAL A 84 -5.40 -22.94 -27.86
N SER A 85 -6.12 -23.12 -28.97
CA SER A 85 -5.52 -23.39 -30.27
C SER A 85 -5.19 -22.07 -30.96
N LEU A 86 -3.95 -21.95 -31.44
CA LEU A 86 -3.51 -20.76 -32.18
C LEU A 86 -4.15 -20.73 -33.58
N PRO A 87 -4.55 -19.55 -34.09
CA PRO A 87 -4.96 -19.40 -35.48
C PRO A 87 -3.83 -19.80 -36.44
N SER A 88 -4.19 -20.45 -37.55
CA SER A 88 -3.22 -20.80 -38.59
C SER A 88 -2.63 -19.59 -39.32
N HIS A 89 -3.32 -18.45 -39.29
CA HIS A 89 -2.94 -17.20 -39.96
C HIS A 89 -3.30 -15.98 -39.09
N GLY A 90 -2.46 -14.94 -39.13
CA GLY A 90 -2.67 -13.66 -38.44
C GLY A 90 -1.93 -13.52 -37.11
N ASP A 91 -1.80 -12.27 -36.65
CA ASP A 91 -1.15 -11.93 -35.39
C ASP A 91 -2.07 -12.23 -34.20
N TYR A 92 -1.51 -12.87 -33.17
CA TYR A 92 -2.23 -13.24 -31.95
C TYR A 92 -1.71 -12.51 -30.71
N HIS A 93 -0.96 -11.41 -30.86
CA HIS A 93 -0.38 -10.65 -29.74
C HIS A 93 -1.41 -10.16 -28.72
N ALA A 94 -2.60 -9.76 -29.17
CA ALA A 94 -3.70 -9.36 -28.28
C ALA A 94 -4.20 -10.56 -27.44
N LEU A 95 -4.33 -11.73 -28.06
CA LEU A 95 -4.68 -12.97 -27.38
C LEU A 95 -3.61 -13.36 -26.36
N THR A 96 -2.32 -13.25 -26.71
CA THR A 96 -1.19 -13.48 -25.79
C THR A 96 -1.31 -12.60 -24.55
N LEU A 97 -1.54 -11.30 -24.74
CA LEU A 97 -1.64 -10.34 -23.65
C LEU A 97 -2.81 -10.67 -22.72
N VAL A 98 -3.98 -11.01 -23.28
CA VAL A 98 -5.17 -11.38 -22.51
C VAL A 98 -4.93 -12.66 -21.71
N LEU A 99 -4.41 -13.71 -22.34
CA LEU A 99 -4.11 -14.97 -21.67
C LEU A 99 -3.06 -14.79 -20.58
N PHE A 100 -2.01 -14.01 -20.85
CA PHE A 100 -0.97 -13.72 -19.88
C PHE A 100 -1.53 -12.95 -18.67
N ALA A 101 -2.33 -11.91 -18.91
CA ALA A 101 -2.97 -11.14 -17.85
C ALA A 101 -3.96 -11.98 -17.01
N LEU A 102 -4.62 -12.97 -17.62
CA LEU A 102 -5.53 -13.89 -16.93
C LEU A 102 -4.79 -14.87 -16.01
N VAL A 103 -3.64 -15.38 -16.47
CA VAL A 103 -2.87 -16.40 -15.75
C VAL A 103 -1.96 -15.79 -14.68
N LEU A 104 -1.41 -14.59 -14.94
CA LEU A 104 -0.43 -13.93 -14.06
C LEU A 104 -0.86 -13.85 -12.57
N PRO A 105 -2.12 -13.57 -12.20
CA PRO A 105 -2.58 -13.56 -10.81
C PRO A 105 -2.31 -14.87 -10.05
N THR A 106 -2.34 -16.03 -10.72
CA THR A 106 -2.07 -17.33 -10.07
C THR A 106 -0.64 -17.44 -9.55
N PHE A 107 0.29 -16.72 -10.16
CA PHE A 107 1.68 -16.63 -9.74
C PHE A 107 1.91 -15.48 -8.76
N THR A 108 1.33 -14.31 -9.02
CA THR A 108 1.54 -13.14 -8.16
C THR A 108 0.80 -13.22 -6.84
N PHE A 109 -0.25 -14.05 -6.74
CA PHE A 109 -0.96 -14.34 -5.49
C PHE A 109 0.01 -14.68 -4.35
N TRP A 110 1.00 -15.53 -4.61
CA TRP A 110 1.99 -15.97 -3.62
C TRP A 110 2.98 -14.87 -3.20
N LEU A 111 3.09 -13.79 -3.97
CA LEU A 111 3.90 -12.61 -3.64
C LEU A 111 3.15 -11.62 -2.75
N THR A 112 1.83 -11.77 -2.58
CA THR A 112 1.01 -10.85 -1.77
C THR A 112 1.53 -10.70 -0.33
N PRO A 113 1.86 -11.78 0.43
CA PRO A 113 2.38 -11.64 1.79
C PRO A 113 3.69 -10.87 1.88
N LEU A 114 4.56 -11.00 0.87
CA LEU A 114 5.82 -10.26 0.79
C LEU A 114 5.54 -8.76 0.64
N ASN A 115 4.63 -8.40 -0.27
CA ASN A 115 4.21 -7.02 -0.49
C ASN A 115 3.54 -6.42 0.77
N SER A 116 2.63 -7.17 1.39
CA SER A 116 1.97 -6.78 2.64
C SER A 116 2.99 -6.57 3.77
N ARG A 117 3.99 -7.46 3.91
CA ARG A 117 5.06 -7.30 4.90
C ARG A 117 5.90 -6.04 4.67
N LEU A 118 6.28 -5.76 3.42
CA LEU A 118 7.02 -4.54 3.08
C LEU A 118 6.19 -3.29 3.40
N SER A 119 4.89 -3.31 3.06
CA SER A 119 3.99 -2.20 3.36
C SER A 119 3.82 -1.97 4.86
N ARG A 120 3.61 -3.04 5.64
CA ARG A 120 3.54 -2.94 7.11
C ARG A 120 4.82 -2.41 7.73
N ARG A 121 5.98 -2.77 7.20
CA ARG A 121 7.27 -2.22 7.66
C ARG A 121 7.34 -0.71 7.41
N ASP A 122 6.89 -0.25 6.24
CA ASP A 122 6.84 1.18 5.91
C ASP A 122 5.95 1.95 6.91
N GLU A 123 4.79 1.39 7.29
CA GLU A 123 3.90 1.97 8.33
C GLU A 123 4.61 2.12 9.69
N PHE A 124 5.31 1.07 10.15
CA PHE A 124 6.03 1.14 11.43
C PHE A 124 7.17 2.17 11.40
N GLN A 125 7.84 2.34 10.25
CA GLN A 125 8.86 3.37 10.07
C GLN A 125 8.27 4.79 10.13
N ALA A 126 7.07 4.97 9.56
CA ALA A 126 6.35 6.23 9.60
C ALA A 126 5.82 6.54 11.02
N ASP A 127 5.27 5.54 11.72
CA ASP A 127 4.85 5.65 13.12
C ASP A 127 6.01 6.02 14.06
N ALA A 128 7.16 5.38 13.88
CA ALA A 128 8.35 5.70 14.67
C ALA A 128 8.85 7.11 14.39
N PHE A 129 8.80 7.55 13.13
CA PHE A 129 9.15 8.93 12.78
C PHE A 129 8.19 9.93 13.41
N ALA A 130 6.88 9.67 13.38
CA ALA A 130 5.88 10.54 13.98
C ALA A 130 6.07 10.66 15.50
N ALA A 131 6.28 9.54 16.20
CA ALA A 131 6.52 9.52 17.64
C ALA A 131 7.81 10.24 18.08
N GLN A 132 8.75 10.48 17.15
CA GLN A 132 9.96 11.28 17.40
C GLN A 132 9.76 12.77 17.17
N HIS A 133 8.76 13.17 16.38
CA HIS A 133 8.58 14.56 15.92
C HIS A 133 7.24 15.18 16.36
N SER A 134 6.39 14.41 17.03
CA SER A 134 5.05 14.80 17.54
C SER A 134 4.67 13.91 18.72
N ASP A 135 3.60 14.27 19.45
CA ASP A 135 3.11 13.44 20.56
C ASP A 135 2.50 12.13 20.03
N ALA A 136 3.03 11.00 20.50
CA ALA A 136 2.54 9.68 20.12
C ALA A 136 1.10 9.42 20.61
N ASN A 137 0.64 10.06 21.68
CA ASN A 137 -0.74 9.98 22.15
C ASN A 137 -1.71 10.62 21.15
N ASP A 138 -1.32 11.75 20.53
CA ASP A 138 -2.13 12.41 19.51
C ASP A 138 -2.24 11.52 18.27
N LEU A 139 -1.16 10.82 17.87
CA LEU A 139 -1.23 9.83 16.79
C LEU A 139 -2.12 8.63 17.15
N ILE A 140 -2.04 8.14 18.39
CA ILE A 140 -2.92 7.05 18.87
C ILE A 140 -4.38 7.49 18.82
N SER A 141 -4.70 8.70 19.32
CA SER A 141 -6.04 9.27 19.31
C SER A 141 -6.58 9.41 17.88
N ALA A 142 -5.75 9.95 16.97
CA ALA A 142 -6.04 10.05 15.56
C ALA A 142 -6.35 8.68 14.93
N LEU A 143 -5.52 7.66 15.19
CA LEU A 143 -5.73 6.30 14.67
C LEU A 143 -7.06 5.70 15.15
N VAL A 144 -7.40 5.86 16.42
CA VAL A 144 -8.68 5.36 16.97
C VAL A 144 -9.86 6.02 16.25
N LYS A 145 -9.84 7.34 16.10
CA LYS A 145 -10.89 8.09 15.39
C LYS A 145 -11.02 7.68 13.92
N LEU A 146 -9.90 7.50 13.22
CA LEU A 146 -9.90 7.08 11.82
C LEU A 146 -10.43 5.64 11.64
N TYR A 147 -10.13 4.73 12.57
CA TYR A 147 -10.63 3.36 12.51
C TYR A 147 -12.13 3.27 12.80
N ASP A 148 -12.61 4.05 13.77
CA ASP A 148 -14.04 4.18 14.08
C ASP A 148 -14.80 4.73 12.86
N ASP A 149 -14.28 5.81 12.27
CA ASP A 149 -14.83 6.45 11.08
C ASP A 149 -14.95 5.53 9.85
N ASN A 150 -13.93 4.71 9.64
CA ASN A 150 -13.85 3.82 8.50
C ASN A 150 -14.56 2.47 8.77
N ALA A 151 -15.24 2.33 9.91
CA ALA A 151 -15.88 1.09 10.37
C ALA A 151 -14.96 -0.14 10.19
N SER A 152 -13.67 0.06 10.43
CA SER A 152 -12.65 -0.96 10.19
C SER A 152 -12.69 -2.03 11.27
N THR A 153 -12.48 -3.30 10.90
CA THR A 153 -12.47 -4.38 11.88
C THR A 153 -11.32 -4.20 12.87
N LEU A 154 -11.63 -4.22 14.17
CA LEU A 154 -10.63 -4.09 15.24
C LEU A 154 -9.97 -5.42 15.59
N THR A 155 -10.51 -6.53 15.08
CA THR A 155 -10.07 -7.90 15.37
C THR A 155 -9.96 -8.75 14.09
N PRO A 156 -9.17 -8.32 13.09
CA PRO A 156 -8.94 -9.15 11.91
C PRO A 156 -8.20 -10.44 12.30
N ASP A 157 -8.50 -11.53 11.59
CA ASP A 157 -7.74 -12.77 11.73
C ASP A 157 -6.24 -12.52 11.43
N PRO A 158 -5.31 -12.99 12.27
CA PRO A 158 -3.88 -12.72 12.08
C PRO A 158 -3.30 -13.27 10.77
N ALA A 159 -3.77 -14.42 10.29
CA ALA A 159 -3.28 -15.01 9.05
C ALA A 159 -3.80 -14.23 7.85
N TYR A 160 -5.10 -13.88 7.85
CA TYR A 160 -5.69 -13.00 6.86
C TYR A 160 -4.96 -11.65 6.82
N SER A 161 -4.74 -11.02 7.97
CA SER A 161 -4.07 -9.72 8.07
C SER A 161 -2.62 -9.78 7.60
N ALA A 162 -1.90 -10.85 7.97
CA ALA A 162 -0.54 -11.07 7.53
C ALA A 162 -0.44 -11.20 6.00
N TYR A 163 -1.46 -11.79 5.37
CA TYR A 163 -1.54 -12.01 3.93
C TYR A 163 -1.97 -10.76 3.17
N TYR A 164 -3.13 -10.18 3.50
CA TYR A 164 -3.82 -9.19 2.68
C TYR A 164 -3.63 -7.74 3.14
N ASP A 165 -3.45 -7.50 4.44
CA ASP A 165 -3.48 -6.13 4.94
C ASP A 165 -2.16 -5.41 4.66
N SER A 166 -2.26 -4.34 3.88
CA SER A 166 -1.16 -3.43 3.57
C SER A 166 -0.79 -2.53 4.76
N HIS A 167 -1.72 -2.36 5.70
CA HIS A 167 -1.53 -1.62 6.95
C HIS A 167 -1.69 -2.59 8.12
N PRO A 168 -0.83 -2.53 9.16
CA PRO A 168 -1.06 -3.33 10.35
C PRO A 168 -2.36 -2.88 11.05
N PRO A 169 -3.11 -3.81 11.67
CA PRO A 169 -4.28 -3.47 12.47
C PRO A 169 -3.97 -2.40 13.53
N ALA A 170 -4.95 -1.53 13.82
CA ALA A 170 -4.82 -0.44 14.79
C ALA A 170 -4.22 -0.91 16.12
N THR A 171 -4.69 -2.04 16.64
CA THR A 171 -4.23 -2.61 17.91
C THR A 171 -2.73 -2.90 17.91
N ILE A 172 -2.16 -3.33 16.77
CA ILE A 172 -0.73 -3.59 16.60
C ILE A 172 0.05 -2.27 16.55
N ARG A 173 -0.45 -1.28 15.78
CA ARG A 173 0.18 0.05 15.68
C ARG A 173 0.18 0.79 17.03
N ILE A 174 -0.94 0.78 17.73
CA ILE A 174 -1.07 1.40 19.07
C ILE A 174 -0.12 0.74 20.06
N ARG A 175 -0.01 -0.60 20.05
CA ARG A 175 0.94 -1.32 20.89
C ARG A 175 2.39 -0.92 20.58
N HIS A 176 2.73 -0.80 19.29
CA HIS A 176 4.04 -0.37 18.85
C HIS A 176 4.35 1.07 19.33
N LEU A 177 3.43 2.01 19.13
CA LEU A 177 3.57 3.40 19.58
C LEU A 177 3.74 3.51 21.10
N LYS A 178 2.94 2.79 21.88
CA LYS A 178 3.10 2.73 23.35
C LYS A 178 4.46 2.16 23.76
N GLY A 179 4.96 1.17 23.03
CA GLY A 179 6.29 0.60 23.24
C GLY A 179 7.42 1.62 22.98
N LEU A 180 7.28 2.46 21.95
CA LEU A 180 8.22 3.53 21.66
C LEU A 180 8.25 4.59 22.77
N MET A 181 7.09 4.95 23.33
CA MET A 181 6.98 5.92 24.43
C MET A 181 7.64 5.41 25.71
N GLY A 182 7.45 4.13 26.05
CA GLY A 182 8.08 3.52 27.23
C GLY A 182 9.58 3.28 27.10
N ALA A 183 10.15 3.43 25.90
CA ALA A 183 11.57 3.29 25.61
C ALA A 183 12.30 4.64 25.51
N GLN A 184 11.59 5.77 25.68
CA GLN A 184 12.22 7.09 25.80
C GLN A 184 12.78 7.22 27.23
N PRO A 185 14.08 7.53 27.39
CA PRO A 185 14.73 7.65 28.70
C PRO A 185 14.20 8.81 29.53
#